data_AF-A0AA85F652-F1
#
_entry.id   AF-A0AA85F652-F1
#
_cell.length_a   1.000
_cell.length_b   1.000
_cell.length_c   1.000
_cell.angle_alpha   90.00
_cell.angle_beta   90.00
_cell.angle_gamma   90.00
#
_symmetry.space_group_name_H-M   'P 1'
#
loop_
_entity.id
_entity.type
_entity.pdbx_description
1 polymer ?
#
loop_
_entity_poly.entity_id
_entity_poly.type
_entity_poly.pdbx_seq_one_letter_code
_entity_poly.pdbx_strand_id
1 'polypeptide(L)'
;MHLKLCSSQMKEDSNSLRERVLNLFKSSRGALTQKHFEKEFSDVSLTTILPILNALQKEGMLDVLVNTDRTLSWQLRDQDSTEKLKSLSDLEERLVYNAIRNAGEDAASLKLISSETKLPQNRIPRILKSLISKKMIKEVPMAVGHKQKVYLLVELEPSEKLAANTLFAGDSGVDAEFISILRTACLKYLQDKAISASHIADPLERRQASYVSCEEIHRFITNTKICTVSMTVQDVQCVLEVLKFGGELETRITSETSEQSTSFGILYRLATQTPSVANLANIPCTICLCRKDCRPDGPINPQSCKLFQEFLEF
;
A
#
# COMPACT_ATOMS: atom_id res chain seq x y z
N MET A 1 -66.16 7.50 -12.21
CA MET A 1 -64.97 8.40 -12.23
C MET A 1 -64.28 8.54 -10.87
N HIS A 2 -64.97 8.42 -9.73
CA HIS A 2 -64.37 8.56 -8.38
C HIS A 2 -63.30 7.52 -7.97
N LEU A 3 -63.34 6.28 -8.49
CA LEU A 3 -62.34 5.24 -8.17
C LEU A 3 -60.98 5.43 -8.86
N LYS A 4 -60.93 6.17 -9.99
CA LYS A 4 -59.68 6.48 -10.68
C LYS A 4 -58.92 7.64 -10.03
N LEU A 5 -59.60 8.58 -9.39
CA LEU A 5 -58.96 9.70 -8.69
C LEU A 5 -58.28 9.25 -7.38
N CYS A 6 -58.94 8.39 -6.59
CA CYS A 6 -58.40 7.90 -5.32
C CYS A 6 -57.13 7.02 -5.51
N SER A 7 -57.07 6.22 -6.58
CA SER A 7 -55.89 5.42 -6.94
C SER A 7 -54.74 6.24 -7.53
N SER A 8 -55.01 7.47 -7.99
CA SER A 8 -54.00 8.42 -8.46
C SER A 8 -53.32 9.11 -7.27
N GLN A 9 -54.12 9.60 -6.31
CA GLN A 9 -53.64 10.23 -5.08
C GLN A 9 -52.76 9.29 -4.23
N MET A 10 -53.17 8.02 -4.05
CA MET A 10 -52.38 7.03 -3.32
C MET A 10 -51.03 6.68 -4.00
N LYS A 11 -50.94 6.84 -5.32
CA LYS A 11 -49.68 6.64 -6.08
C LYS A 11 -48.75 7.84 -5.99
N GLU A 12 -49.30 9.06 -5.95
CA GLU A 12 -48.53 10.29 -5.73
C GLU A 12 -47.91 10.33 -4.34
N ASP A 13 -48.66 9.94 -3.30
CA ASP A 13 -48.14 9.84 -1.93
C ASP A 13 -47.05 8.76 -1.80
N SER A 14 -47.20 7.64 -2.50
CA SER A 14 -46.18 6.58 -2.51
C SER A 14 -44.89 6.98 -3.24
N ASN A 15 -44.98 7.76 -4.33
CA ASN A 15 -43.81 8.30 -5.03
C ASN A 15 -43.12 9.42 -4.23
N SER A 16 -43.88 10.29 -3.56
CA SER A 16 -43.34 11.31 -2.64
C SER A 16 -42.57 10.68 -1.48
N LEU A 17 -43.11 9.61 -0.89
CA LEU A 17 -42.42 8.84 0.15
C LEU A 17 -41.16 8.14 -0.38
N ARG A 18 -41.21 7.59 -1.60
CA ARG A 18 -40.04 6.99 -2.25
C ARG A 18 -38.91 8.00 -2.47
N GLU A 19 -39.21 9.22 -2.90
CA GLU A 19 -38.22 10.29 -3.06
C GLU A 19 -37.64 10.75 -1.73
N ARG A 20 -38.47 10.88 -0.68
CA ARG A 20 -37.98 11.20 0.67
C ARG A 20 -37.04 10.13 1.22
N VAL A 21 -37.36 8.85 1.02
CA VAL A 21 -36.48 7.73 1.40
C VAL A 21 -35.17 7.79 0.63
N LEU A 22 -35.19 8.04 -0.68
CA LEU A 22 -33.98 8.19 -1.49
C LEU A 22 -33.13 9.40 -1.06
N ASN A 23 -33.76 10.51 -0.67
CA ASN A 23 -33.06 11.69 -0.16
C ASN A 23 -32.41 11.45 1.21
N LEU A 24 -33.03 10.64 2.07
CA LEU A 24 -32.43 10.19 3.33
C LEU A 24 -31.13 9.42 3.08
N PHE A 25 -31.15 8.49 2.13
CA PHE A 25 -29.97 7.74 1.72
C PHE A 25 -28.88 8.59 1.06
N LYS A 26 -29.25 9.64 0.31
CA LYS A 26 -28.28 10.59 -0.26
C LYS A 26 -27.64 11.48 0.82
N SER A 27 -28.41 11.83 1.85
CA SER A 27 -27.96 12.70 2.95
C SER A 27 -27.12 11.93 3.97
N SER A 28 -27.46 10.67 4.21
CA SER A 28 -26.69 9.77 5.06
C SER A 28 -25.78 8.90 4.21
N ARG A 29 -24.50 9.28 4.06
CA ARG A 29 -23.46 8.48 3.40
C ARG A 29 -23.09 7.24 4.24
N GLY A 30 -24.01 6.28 4.39
CA GLY A 30 -23.81 5.09 5.20
C GLY A 30 -25.01 4.14 5.20
N ALA A 31 -24.84 2.98 5.86
CA ALA A 31 -25.89 2.00 6.03
C ALA A 31 -26.92 2.49 7.08
N LEU A 32 -28.18 2.62 6.67
CA LEU A 32 -29.29 3.04 7.51
C LEU A 32 -29.94 1.82 8.17
N THR A 33 -30.04 1.83 9.49
CA THR A 33 -30.76 0.80 10.26
C THR A 33 -32.23 1.17 10.43
N GLN A 34 -33.06 0.19 10.79
CA GLN A 34 -34.48 0.39 11.11
C GLN A 34 -34.73 1.56 12.09
N LYS A 35 -33.84 1.76 13.07
CA LYS A 35 -33.91 2.87 14.05
C LYS A 35 -33.76 4.25 13.42
N HIS A 36 -33.03 4.38 12.31
CA HIS A 36 -32.90 5.65 11.58
C HIS A 36 -34.20 5.99 10.86
N PHE A 37 -34.88 4.98 10.30
CA PHE A 37 -36.20 5.18 9.68
C PHE A 37 -37.27 5.54 10.72
N GLU A 38 -37.25 4.93 11.90
CA GLU A 38 -38.17 5.28 13.00
C GLU A 38 -37.96 6.72 13.51
N LYS A 39 -36.72 7.21 13.49
CA LYS A 39 -36.36 8.55 13.98
C LYS A 39 -36.69 9.65 12.97
N GLU A 40 -36.45 9.41 11.69
CA GLU A 40 -36.65 10.43 10.65
C GLU A 40 -38.07 10.44 10.06
N PHE A 41 -38.76 9.29 10.11
CA PHE A 41 -40.14 9.14 9.67
C PHE A 41 -41.07 8.86 10.85
N SER A 42 -41.08 9.74 11.85
CA SER A 42 -42.04 9.66 12.97
C SER A 42 -43.51 9.75 12.52
N ASP A 43 -43.74 10.28 11.31
CA ASP A 43 -45.06 10.54 10.76
C ASP A 43 -45.65 9.35 9.98
N VAL A 44 -44.84 8.31 9.68
CA VAL A 44 -45.22 7.20 8.80
C VAL A 44 -44.85 5.85 9.42
N SER A 45 -45.81 4.91 9.45
CA SER A 45 -45.58 3.58 10.01
C SER A 45 -44.58 2.76 9.16
N LEU A 46 -43.72 2.00 9.84
CA LEU A 46 -42.74 1.09 9.22
C LEU A 46 -43.37 0.07 8.26
N THR A 47 -44.64 -0.28 8.46
CA THR A 47 -45.41 -1.17 7.58
C THR A 47 -45.57 -0.62 6.16
N THR A 48 -45.47 0.69 5.97
CA THR A 48 -45.55 1.37 4.66
C THR A 48 -44.16 1.55 4.03
N ILE A 49 -43.13 1.67 4.85
CA ILE A 49 -41.74 1.88 4.40
C ILE A 49 -41.08 0.58 3.92
N LEU A 50 -41.32 -0.55 4.63
CA LEU A 50 -40.73 -1.85 4.29
C LEU A 50 -41.06 -2.32 2.86
N PRO A 51 -42.31 -2.21 2.34
CA PRO A 51 -42.61 -2.53 0.96
C PRO A 51 -41.85 -1.66 -0.06
N ILE A 52 -41.64 -0.38 0.26
CA ILE A 52 -40.89 0.56 -0.60
C ILE A 52 -39.40 0.16 -0.61
N LEU A 53 -38.82 -0.15 0.56
CA LEU A 53 -37.44 -0.65 0.65
C LEU A 53 -37.27 -1.97 -0.12
N ASN A 54 -38.22 -2.90 0.00
CA ASN A 54 -38.21 -4.16 -0.75
C ASN A 54 -38.37 -3.93 -2.27
N ALA A 55 -39.17 -2.93 -2.69
CA ALA A 55 -39.28 -2.55 -4.09
C ALA A 55 -37.98 -1.93 -4.63
N LEU A 56 -37.38 -1.01 -3.88
CA LEU A 56 -36.09 -0.38 -4.20
C LEU A 56 -34.94 -1.41 -4.22
N GLN A 57 -35.00 -2.43 -3.37
CA GLN A 57 -34.10 -3.59 -3.40
C GLN A 57 -34.31 -4.43 -4.66
N LYS A 58 -35.56 -4.74 -5.02
CA LYS A 58 -35.88 -5.48 -6.26
C LYS A 58 -35.45 -4.71 -7.52
N GLU A 59 -35.54 -3.39 -7.50
CA GLU A 59 -35.02 -2.51 -8.56
C GLU A 59 -33.48 -2.39 -8.55
N GLY A 60 -32.83 -2.91 -7.51
CA GLY A 60 -31.37 -3.02 -7.40
C GLY A 60 -30.66 -1.77 -6.87
N MET A 61 -31.40 -0.80 -6.31
CA MET A 61 -30.87 0.49 -5.82
C MET A 61 -30.36 0.43 -4.37
N LEU A 62 -30.74 -0.60 -3.60
CA LEU A 62 -30.34 -0.79 -2.20
C LEU A 62 -29.67 -2.15 -1.99
N ASP A 63 -28.61 -2.17 -1.19
CA ASP A 63 -28.03 -3.38 -0.60
C ASP A 63 -28.59 -3.59 0.81
N VAL A 64 -28.99 -4.82 1.11
CA VAL A 64 -29.44 -5.22 2.45
C VAL A 64 -28.28 -5.91 3.16
N LEU A 65 -27.79 -5.26 4.20
CA LEU A 65 -26.73 -5.73 5.06
C LEU A 65 -27.37 -6.31 6.33
N VAL A 66 -26.89 -7.48 6.75
CA VAL A 66 -27.30 -8.08 8.03
C VAL A 66 -26.23 -7.70 9.04
N ASN A 67 -26.61 -6.88 10.02
CA ASN A 67 -25.72 -6.48 11.09
C ASN A 67 -25.48 -7.64 12.07
N THR A 68 -24.42 -7.52 12.88
CA THR A 68 -24.05 -8.52 13.90
C THR A 68 -25.13 -8.73 14.97
N ASP A 69 -26.01 -7.75 15.17
CA ASP A 69 -27.15 -7.78 16.08
C ASP A 69 -28.42 -8.43 15.46
N ARG A 70 -28.30 -9.06 14.28
CA ARG A 70 -29.41 -9.60 13.47
C ARG A 70 -30.41 -8.55 12.97
N THR A 71 -30.09 -7.26 13.05
CA THR A 71 -30.90 -6.22 12.42
C THR A 71 -30.53 -6.05 10.95
N LEU A 72 -31.49 -5.59 10.15
CA LEU A 72 -31.24 -5.25 8.75
C LEU A 72 -30.81 -3.78 8.68
N SER A 73 -29.71 -3.54 7.97
CA SER A 73 -29.32 -2.22 7.51
C SER A 73 -29.44 -2.16 5.99
N TRP A 74 -29.91 -1.02 5.48
CA TRP A 74 -30.01 -0.77 4.05
C TRP A 74 -28.95 0.26 3.68
N GLN A 75 -28.23 0.04 2.60
CA GLN A 75 -27.26 1.00 2.08
C GLN A 75 -27.59 1.33 0.63
N LEU A 76 -27.46 2.61 0.24
CA LEU A 76 -27.60 3.00 -1.16
C LEU A 76 -26.47 2.35 -1.95
N ARG A 77 -26.80 1.60 -3.00
CA ARG A 77 -25.82 1.05 -3.91
C ARG A 77 -25.36 2.18 -4.85
N ASP A 78 -24.05 2.38 -4.99
CA ASP A 78 -23.51 3.37 -5.94
C ASP A 78 -24.15 3.22 -7.32
N GLN A 79 -24.72 4.31 -7.84
CA GLN A 79 -25.45 4.31 -9.12
C GLN A 79 -24.55 3.84 -10.28
N ASP A 80 -23.26 4.18 -10.23
CA ASP A 80 -22.22 3.74 -11.17
C ASP A 80 -22.05 2.21 -11.17
N SER A 81 -22.14 1.60 -9.98
CA SER A 81 -22.08 0.14 -9.83
C SER A 81 -23.31 -0.55 -10.43
N THR A 82 -24.50 0.07 -10.37
CA THR A 82 -25.72 -0.54 -10.91
C THR A 82 -25.80 -0.53 -12.43
N GLU A 83 -25.30 0.49 -13.11
CA GLU A 83 -25.21 0.51 -14.57
C GLU A 83 -24.16 -0.49 -15.07
N LYS A 84 -23.00 -0.56 -14.40
CA LYS A 84 -21.96 -1.57 -14.66
C LYS A 84 -22.49 -2.99 -14.45
N LEU A 85 -23.20 -3.26 -13.34
CA LEU A 85 -23.84 -4.56 -13.05
C LEU A 85 -25.00 -4.91 -14.01
N LYS A 86 -25.66 -3.93 -14.61
CA LYS A 86 -26.71 -4.14 -15.64
C LYS A 86 -26.11 -4.38 -17.03
N SER A 87 -24.91 -3.86 -17.32
CA SER A 87 -24.18 -4.11 -18.57
C SER A 87 -23.56 -5.52 -18.66
N LEU A 88 -23.44 -6.21 -17.53
CA LEU A 88 -22.97 -7.60 -17.46
C LEU A 88 -24.16 -8.54 -17.70
N SER A 89 -24.31 -9.04 -18.93
CA SER A 89 -25.36 -10.00 -19.27
C SER A 89 -25.16 -11.38 -18.64
N ASP A 90 -23.91 -11.72 -18.29
CA ASP A 90 -23.55 -13.03 -17.73
C ASP A 90 -23.56 -13.03 -16.19
N LEU A 91 -24.30 -13.98 -15.62
CA LEU A 91 -24.40 -14.20 -14.17
C LEU A 91 -23.03 -14.49 -13.53
N GLU A 92 -22.16 -15.21 -14.24
CA GLU A 92 -20.80 -15.54 -13.79
C GLU A 92 -19.90 -14.28 -13.72
N GLU A 93 -19.99 -13.37 -14.70
CA GLU A 93 -19.25 -12.10 -14.69
C GLU A 93 -19.67 -11.22 -13.49
N ARG A 94 -20.98 -11.20 -13.21
CA ARG A 94 -21.55 -10.45 -12.08
C ARG A 94 -21.07 -10.98 -10.72
N LEU A 95 -20.94 -12.29 -10.57
CA LEU A 95 -20.42 -12.92 -9.35
C LEU A 95 -18.94 -12.60 -9.15
N VAL A 96 -18.12 -12.70 -10.20
CA VAL A 96 -16.69 -12.37 -10.13
C VAL A 96 -16.48 -10.88 -9.81
N TYR A 97 -17.23 -9.99 -10.44
CA TYR A 97 -17.17 -8.56 -10.15
C TYR A 97 -17.55 -8.24 -8.69
N ASN A 98 -18.61 -8.86 -8.16
CA ASN A 98 -19.01 -8.67 -6.76
C ASN A 98 -17.95 -9.23 -5.79
N ALA A 99 -17.32 -10.36 -6.10
CA ALA A 99 -16.24 -10.90 -5.27
C ALA A 99 -15.02 -9.95 -5.21
N ILE A 100 -14.67 -9.32 -6.33
CA ILE A 100 -13.59 -8.32 -6.39
C ILE A 100 -13.98 -7.05 -5.64
N ARG A 101 -15.25 -6.62 -5.76
CA ARG A 101 -15.77 -5.47 -5.02
C ARG A 101 -15.75 -5.69 -3.51
N ASN A 102 -16.15 -6.87 -3.05
CA ASN A 102 -16.14 -7.22 -1.64
C ASN A 102 -14.73 -7.24 -1.05
N ALA A 103 -13.71 -7.54 -1.87
CA ALA A 103 -12.32 -7.48 -1.45
C ALA A 103 -11.79 -6.05 -1.28
N GLY A 104 -12.47 -5.04 -1.87
CA GLY A 104 -12.16 -3.62 -1.67
C GLY A 104 -10.68 -3.30 -1.91
N GLU A 105 -10.04 -2.67 -0.94
CA GLU A 105 -8.64 -2.21 -0.99
C GLU A 105 -7.60 -3.36 -0.94
N ASP A 106 -7.97 -4.54 -0.43
CA ASP A 106 -7.03 -5.66 -0.24
C ASP A 106 -6.79 -6.49 -1.51
N ALA A 107 -7.46 -6.15 -2.62
CA ALA A 107 -7.43 -6.81 -3.92
C ALA A 107 -7.73 -8.32 -3.88
N ALA A 108 -8.47 -8.80 -4.87
CA ALA A 108 -8.89 -10.21 -4.88
C ALA A 108 -7.88 -11.09 -5.62
N SER A 109 -7.37 -12.11 -4.93
CA SER A 109 -6.56 -13.18 -5.56
C SER A 109 -7.45 -14.19 -6.29
N LEU A 110 -6.90 -14.90 -7.28
CA LEU A 110 -7.63 -15.94 -8.01
C LEU A 110 -8.22 -17.03 -7.08
N LYS A 111 -7.53 -17.32 -5.97
CA LYS A 111 -8.00 -18.28 -4.95
C LYS A 111 -9.21 -17.73 -4.20
N LEU A 112 -9.15 -16.46 -3.79
CA LEU A 112 -10.27 -15.79 -3.10
C LEU A 112 -11.50 -15.70 -3.99
N ILE A 113 -11.33 -15.29 -5.26
CA ILE A 113 -12.42 -15.21 -6.24
C ILE A 113 -13.06 -16.58 -6.45
N SER A 114 -12.26 -17.65 -6.57
CA SER A 114 -12.79 -19.01 -6.73
C SER A 114 -13.58 -19.49 -5.51
N SER A 115 -13.10 -19.17 -4.30
CA SER A 115 -13.78 -19.52 -3.04
C SER A 115 -15.13 -18.80 -2.90
N GLU A 116 -15.16 -17.49 -3.17
CA GLU A 116 -16.36 -16.66 -3.07
C GLU A 116 -17.40 -16.98 -4.15
N THR A 117 -16.96 -17.15 -5.40
CA THR A 117 -17.87 -17.38 -6.53
C THR A 117 -18.31 -18.84 -6.65
N LYS A 118 -17.65 -19.78 -5.95
CA LYS A 118 -17.83 -21.23 -6.12
C LYS A 118 -17.68 -21.72 -7.57
N LEU A 119 -17.00 -20.95 -8.41
CA LEU A 119 -16.74 -21.27 -9.80
C LEU A 119 -15.42 -22.04 -9.96
N PRO A 120 -15.32 -22.96 -10.94
CA PRO A 120 -14.08 -23.68 -11.21
C PRO A 120 -12.99 -22.74 -11.72
N GLN A 121 -11.77 -22.87 -11.17
CA GLN A 121 -10.63 -21.99 -11.47
C GLN A 121 -10.29 -21.88 -12.97
N ASN A 122 -10.64 -22.86 -13.80
CA ASN A 122 -10.39 -22.82 -15.24
C ASN A 122 -11.24 -21.78 -16.00
N ARG A 123 -12.41 -21.38 -15.46
CA ARG A 123 -13.31 -20.42 -16.12
C ARG A 123 -13.02 -18.97 -15.75
N ILE A 124 -12.52 -18.74 -14.53
CA ILE A 124 -12.28 -17.42 -13.95
C ILE A 124 -11.31 -16.56 -14.81
N PRO A 125 -10.20 -17.08 -15.37
CA PRO A 125 -9.29 -16.29 -16.20
C PRO A 125 -9.93 -15.71 -17.47
N ARG A 126 -10.91 -16.39 -18.08
CA ARG A 126 -11.61 -15.87 -19.27
C ARG A 126 -12.51 -14.70 -18.90
N ILE A 127 -13.23 -14.82 -17.78
CA ILE A 127 -14.09 -13.78 -17.23
C ILE A 127 -13.28 -12.55 -16.82
N LEU A 128 -12.13 -12.76 -16.17
CA LEU A 128 -11.23 -11.69 -15.78
C LEU A 128 -10.70 -10.92 -17.01
N LYS A 129 -10.33 -11.60 -18.10
CA LYS A 129 -9.94 -10.94 -19.35
C LYS A 129 -11.07 -10.09 -19.95
N SER A 130 -12.31 -10.58 -19.91
CA SER A 130 -13.50 -9.82 -20.34
C SER A 130 -13.67 -8.55 -19.49
N LEU A 131 -13.58 -8.67 -18.17
CA LEU A 131 -13.71 -7.57 -17.23
C LEU A 131 -12.59 -6.52 -17.33
N ILE A 132 -11.36 -6.96 -17.61
CA ILE A 132 -10.21 -6.08 -17.90
C ILE A 132 -10.43 -5.35 -19.24
N SER A 133 -10.91 -6.05 -20.27
CA SER A 133 -11.21 -5.45 -21.58
C SER A 133 -12.32 -4.40 -21.49
N LYS A 134 -13.29 -4.60 -20.60
CA LYS A 134 -14.36 -3.65 -20.26
C LYS A 134 -13.89 -2.51 -19.33
N LYS A 135 -12.60 -2.46 -18.94
CA LYS A 135 -12.00 -1.47 -18.03
C LYS A 135 -12.70 -1.36 -16.67
N MET A 136 -13.27 -2.45 -16.17
CA MET A 136 -13.91 -2.47 -14.84
C MET A 136 -12.93 -2.84 -13.73
N ILE A 137 -11.91 -3.64 -14.06
CA ILE A 137 -10.93 -4.20 -13.13
C ILE A 137 -9.52 -3.99 -13.70
N LYS A 138 -8.56 -3.73 -12.82
CA LYS A 138 -7.12 -3.67 -13.11
C LYS A 138 -6.40 -4.86 -12.49
N GLU A 139 -5.36 -5.32 -13.18
CA GLU A 139 -4.47 -6.38 -12.71
C GLU A 139 -3.25 -5.75 -12.03
N VAL A 140 -2.92 -6.23 -10.83
CA VAL A 140 -1.76 -5.79 -10.06
C VAL A 140 -0.90 -7.03 -9.72
N PRO A 141 0.40 -7.04 -10.05
CA PRO A 141 1.29 -8.12 -9.68
C PRO A 141 1.64 -8.08 -8.18
N MET A 142 1.63 -9.23 -7.49
CA MET A 142 2.16 -9.35 -6.11
C MET A 142 3.55 -9.96 -6.06
N ALA A 143 4.42 -9.42 -5.19
CA ALA A 143 5.79 -9.89 -4.98
C ALA A 143 5.93 -11.02 -3.93
N VAL A 144 4.95 -11.23 -3.04
CA VAL A 144 5.14 -12.14 -1.89
C VAL A 144 4.84 -13.60 -2.26
N GLY A 145 5.86 -14.45 -2.15
CA GLY A 145 5.75 -15.91 -2.01
C GLY A 145 5.58 -16.70 -3.31
N HIS A 146 4.86 -16.18 -4.30
CA HIS A 146 4.78 -16.70 -5.68
C HIS A 146 4.25 -15.57 -6.57
N LYS A 147 4.62 -15.52 -7.86
CA LYS A 147 4.10 -14.55 -8.88
C LYS A 147 2.58 -14.66 -9.05
N GLN A 148 1.82 -14.22 -8.06
CA GLN A 148 0.37 -14.26 -8.04
C GLN A 148 -0.15 -12.91 -8.48
N LYS A 149 -1.15 -12.96 -9.36
CA LYS A 149 -1.85 -11.79 -9.89
C LYS A 149 -3.04 -11.52 -8.99
N VAL A 150 -3.20 -10.27 -8.53
CA VAL A 150 -4.41 -9.81 -7.84
C VAL A 150 -5.17 -8.82 -8.70
N TYR A 151 -6.48 -8.79 -8.49
CA TYR A 151 -7.40 -8.01 -9.30
C TYR A 151 -8.11 -6.99 -8.40
N LEU A 152 -8.11 -5.73 -8.82
CA LEU A 152 -8.67 -4.61 -8.08
C LEU A 152 -9.63 -3.82 -8.99
N LEU A 153 -10.62 -3.14 -8.40
CA LEU A 153 -11.45 -2.20 -9.15
C LEU A 153 -10.62 -1.04 -9.68
N VAL A 154 -10.93 -0.53 -10.87
CA VAL A 154 -10.16 0.57 -11.48
C VAL A 154 -10.20 1.83 -10.61
N GLU A 155 -11.34 2.10 -9.99
CA GLU A 155 -11.60 3.27 -9.14
C GLU A 155 -10.90 3.23 -7.78
N LEU A 156 -10.49 2.04 -7.30
CA LEU A 156 -9.88 1.87 -5.98
C LEU A 156 -8.36 1.85 -6.07
N GLU A 157 -7.69 2.57 -5.17
CA GLU A 157 -6.24 2.47 -4.99
C GLU A 157 -5.90 1.22 -4.16
N PRO A 158 -4.77 0.55 -4.45
CA PRO A 158 -4.34 -0.61 -3.67
C PRO A 158 -4.04 -0.17 -2.22
N SER A 159 -4.40 -1.01 -1.23
CA SER A 159 -4.10 -0.73 0.18
C SER A 159 -2.61 -0.48 0.40
N GLU A 160 -2.21 0.30 1.41
CA GLU A 160 -0.79 0.64 1.68
C GLU A 160 0.10 -0.61 1.81
N LYS A 161 -0.46 -1.73 2.30
CA LYS A 161 0.23 -3.03 2.38
C LYS A 161 0.48 -3.63 0.99
N LEU A 162 -0.48 -3.50 0.07
CA LEU A 162 -0.33 -3.94 -1.31
C LEU A 162 0.54 -2.94 -2.11
N ALA A 163 0.44 -1.64 -1.80
CA ALA A 163 1.29 -0.57 -2.32
C ALA A 163 2.76 -0.78 -1.93
N ALA A 164 3.05 -1.06 -0.66
CA ALA A 164 4.39 -1.41 -0.18
C ALA A 164 4.96 -2.64 -0.89
N ASN A 165 4.10 -3.61 -1.21
CA ASN A 165 4.45 -4.80 -1.98
C ASN A 165 4.54 -4.56 -3.50
N THR A 166 4.11 -3.39 -4.00
CA THR A 166 4.14 -2.99 -5.42
C THR A 166 5.11 -1.84 -5.71
N LEU A 167 5.58 -1.11 -4.70
CA LEU A 167 6.74 -0.21 -4.78
C LEU A 167 7.97 -0.94 -5.36
N PHE A 168 8.02 -2.27 -5.22
CA PHE A 168 9.07 -3.13 -5.77
C PHE A 168 8.69 -3.92 -7.03
N ALA A 169 7.45 -3.80 -7.54
CA ALA A 169 6.89 -4.72 -8.55
C ALA A 169 6.19 -4.01 -9.72
N GLY A 170 6.82 -3.01 -10.34
CA GLY A 170 6.58 -2.74 -11.76
C GLY A 170 7.16 -3.86 -12.63
N ASP A 171 6.79 -3.93 -13.92
CA ASP A 171 7.40 -4.86 -14.90
C ASP A 171 8.93 -4.74 -15.01
N SER A 172 9.49 -3.63 -14.52
CA SER A 172 10.91 -3.40 -14.27
C SER A 172 11.14 -3.29 -12.77
N GLY A 173 11.24 -4.43 -12.06
CA GLY A 173 11.63 -4.46 -10.65
C GLY A 173 12.77 -3.46 -10.39
N VAL A 174 12.65 -2.69 -9.31
CA VAL A 174 13.44 -1.47 -9.02
C VAL A 174 14.86 -1.59 -9.55
N ASP A 175 15.19 -0.72 -10.49
CA ASP A 175 16.48 -0.72 -11.15
C ASP A 175 17.59 -0.54 -10.09
N ALA A 176 18.50 -1.52 -10.02
CA ALA A 176 19.64 -1.46 -9.12
C ALA A 176 20.48 -0.21 -9.39
N GLU A 177 20.49 0.26 -10.64
CA GLU A 177 21.13 1.51 -11.04
C GLU A 177 20.43 2.73 -10.42
N PHE A 178 19.09 2.73 -10.39
CA PHE A 178 18.32 3.79 -9.73
C PHE A 178 18.60 3.85 -8.23
N ILE A 179 18.61 2.70 -7.53
CA ILE A 179 18.93 2.65 -6.10
C ILE A 179 20.37 3.14 -5.86
N SER A 180 21.31 2.77 -6.73
CA SER A 180 22.69 3.23 -6.67
C SER A 180 22.81 4.75 -6.83
N ILE A 181 22.07 5.33 -7.78
CA ILE A 181 22.02 6.79 -8.00
C ILE A 181 21.44 7.48 -6.76
N LEU A 182 20.32 6.99 -6.23
CA LEU A 182 19.66 7.56 -5.06
C LEU A 182 20.55 7.48 -3.82
N ARG A 183 21.20 6.34 -3.60
CA ARG A 183 22.22 6.16 -2.55
C ARG A 183 23.36 7.17 -2.68
N THR A 184 23.88 7.34 -3.89
CA THR A 184 24.97 8.30 -4.17
C THR A 184 24.52 9.74 -3.90
N ALA A 185 23.30 10.09 -4.29
CA ALA A 185 22.72 11.41 -4.04
C ALA A 185 22.56 11.70 -2.54
N CYS A 186 22.02 10.76 -1.77
CA CYS A 186 21.89 10.86 -0.31
C CYS A 186 23.26 11.06 0.36
N LEU A 187 24.25 10.24 -0.01
CA LEU A 187 25.60 10.34 0.53
C LEU A 187 26.25 11.67 0.17
N LYS A 188 26.13 12.12 -1.07
CA LYS A 188 26.67 13.39 -1.52
C LYS A 188 26.10 14.58 -0.73
N TYR A 189 24.79 14.60 -0.53
CA TYR A 189 24.15 15.64 0.28
C TYR A 189 24.71 15.69 1.71
N LEU A 190 24.83 14.52 2.34
CA LEU A 190 25.37 14.41 3.69
C LEU A 190 26.87 14.77 3.76
N GLN A 191 27.64 14.49 2.70
CA GLN A 191 29.03 14.92 2.55
C GLN A 191 29.14 16.44 2.45
N ASP A 192 28.35 17.06 1.57
CA ASP A 192 28.33 18.51 1.40
C ASP A 192 27.92 19.23 2.70
N LYS A 193 26.96 18.66 3.44
CA LYS A 193 26.56 19.15 4.76
C LYS A 193 27.69 19.03 5.79
N ALA A 194 28.38 17.89 5.83
CA ALA A 194 29.52 17.67 6.73
C ALA A 194 30.70 18.61 6.41
N ILE A 195 30.99 18.84 5.12
CA ILE A 195 32.01 19.81 4.68
C ILE A 195 31.61 21.22 5.11
N SER A 196 30.35 21.61 4.91
CA SER A 196 29.84 22.92 5.34
C SER A 196 29.98 23.11 6.85
N ALA A 197 29.65 22.09 7.63
CA ALA A 197 29.79 22.10 9.09
C ALA A 197 31.27 22.11 9.54
N SER A 198 32.21 21.66 8.71
CA SER A 198 33.65 21.64 9.06
C SER A 198 34.24 23.02 9.31
N HIS A 199 33.64 24.07 8.76
CA HIS A 199 34.05 25.47 8.97
C HIS A 199 33.66 26.01 10.35
N ILE A 200 32.83 25.29 11.12
CA ILE A 200 32.42 25.68 12.47
C ILE A 200 33.56 25.34 13.45
N ALA A 201 34.00 26.36 14.20
CA ALA A 201 35.10 26.22 15.15
C ALA A 201 34.74 25.34 16.35
N ASP A 202 33.54 25.50 16.90
CA ASP A 202 33.09 24.74 18.07
C ASP A 202 32.80 23.27 17.71
N PRO A 203 33.42 22.27 18.38
CA PRO A 203 33.22 20.86 18.06
C PRO A 203 31.78 20.36 18.27
N LEU A 204 31.05 20.89 19.25
CA LEU A 204 29.70 20.45 19.56
C LEU A 204 28.70 21.01 18.55
N GLU A 205 28.81 22.29 18.23
CA GLU A 205 28.01 22.95 17.19
C GLU A 205 28.28 22.36 15.81
N ARG A 206 29.56 22.11 15.47
CA ARG A 206 29.94 21.40 14.23
C ARG A 206 29.29 20.03 14.12
N ARG A 207 29.31 19.26 15.21
CA ARG A 207 28.66 17.95 15.25
C ARG A 207 27.14 18.08 15.06
N GLN A 208 26.52 19.04 15.71
CA GLN A 208 25.08 19.27 15.61
C GLN A 208 24.66 19.70 14.19
N ALA A 209 25.44 20.60 13.57
CA ALA A 209 25.19 21.10 12.20
C ALA A 209 25.38 20.03 11.11
N SER A 210 26.07 18.94 11.42
CA SER A 210 26.29 17.81 10.51
C SER A 210 25.09 16.84 10.44
N TYR A 211 24.12 16.97 11.34
CA TYR A 211 22.91 16.14 11.35
C TYR A 211 21.84 16.69 10.42
N VAL A 212 21.11 15.80 9.77
CA VAL A 212 20.10 16.11 8.75
C VAL A 212 18.88 15.19 8.96
N SER A 213 17.66 15.72 8.77
CA SER A 213 16.42 14.92 8.86
C SER A 213 16.08 14.22 7.54
N CYS A 214 15.22 13.19 7.59
CA CYS A 214 14.76 12.50 6.39
C CYS A 214 14.02 13.45 5.43
N GLU A 215 13.21 14.35 5.98
CA GLU A 215 12.43 15.33 5.21
C GLU A 215 13.30 16.34 4.49
N GLU A 216 14.43 16.74 5.09
CA GLU A 216 15.41 17.63 4.46
C GLU A 216 16.05 16.95 3.24
N ILE A 217 16.42 15.67 3.37
CA ILE A 217 17.01 14.88 2.28
C ILE A 217 15.97 14.64 1.17
N HIS A 218 14.73 14.29 1.53
CA HIS A 218 13.64 14.12 0.57
C HIS A 218 13.37 15.40 -0.22
N ARG A 219 13.37 16.57 0.46
CA ARG A 219 13.22 17.88 -0.19
C ARG A 219 14.37 18.17 -1.15
N PHE A 220 15.60 17.85 -0.77
CA PHE A 220 16.76 17.98 -1.65
C PHE A 220 16.63 17.14 -2.93
N ILE A 221 16.27 15.85 -2.79
CA ILE A 221 16.09 14.94 -3.94
C ILE A 221 14.96 15.43 -4.85
N THR A 222 13.85 15.90 -4.26
CA THR A 222 12.70 16.41 -5.00
C THR A 222 13.05 17.68 -5.78
N ASN A 223 13.76 18.61 -5.15
CA ASN A 223 14.14 19.89 -5.76
C ASN A 223 15.18 19.74 -6.87
N THR A 224 16.12 18.80 -6.71
CA THR A 224 17.16 18.53 -7.69
C THR A 224 16.65 17.75 -8.91
N LYS A 225 15.40 17.25 -8.86
CA LYS A 225 14.77 16.44 -9.93
C LYS A 225 15.67 15.32 -10.44
N ILE A 226 16.45 14.71 -9.55
CA ILE A 226 17.33 13.57 -9.87
C ILE A 226 16.49 12.37 -10.33
N CYS A 227 15.28 12.25 -9.80
CA CYS A 227 14.35 11.18 -10.10
C CYS A 227 13.21 11.69 -10.99
N THR A 228 12.94 10.98 -12.08
CA THR A 228 11.75 11.19 -12.92
C THR A 228 10.47 10.65 -12.27
N VAL A 229 10.62 9.73 -11.32
CA VAL A 229 9.56 9.06 -10.57
C VAL A 229 9.25 9.84 -9.29
N SER A 230 7.96 9.98 -8.95
CA SER A 230 7.52 10.57 -7.68
C SER A 230 7.97 9.71 -6.50
N MET A 231 8.80 10.27 -5.62
CA MET A 231 9.30 9.60 -4.42
C MET A 231 8.57 10.06 -3.16
N THR A 232 8.28 9.12 -2.26
CA THR A 232 7.74 9.41 -0.93
C THR A 232 8.86 9.58 0.10
N VAL A 233 8.53 10.14 1.27
CA VAL A 233 9.49 10.26 2.38
C VAL A 233 9.89 8.87 2.91
N GLN A 234 8.97 7.90 2.87
CA GLN A 234 9.21 6.54 3.32
C GLN A 234 10.25 5.83 2.45
N ASP A 235 10.24 6.07 1.13
CA ASP A 235 11.20 5.50 0.19
C ASP A 235 12.62 5.97 0.51
N VAL A 236 12.78 7.27 0.81
CA VAL A 236 14.07 7.85 1.23
C VAL A 236 14.50 7.26 2.56
N GLN A 237 13.58 7.12 3.52
CA GLN A 237 13.88 6.51 4.82
C GLN A 237 14.42 5.08 4.66
N CYS A 238 13.80 4.25 3.82
CA CYS A 238 14.30 2.90 3.54
C CYS A 238 15.74 2.91 3.02
N VAL A 239 16.07 3.82 2.09
CA VAL A 239 17.46 3.93 1.58
C VAL A 239 18.42 4.38 2.67
N LEU A 240 18.03 5.34 3.52
CA LEU A 240 18.84 5.80 4.64
C LEU A 240 19.06 4.70 5.70
N GLU A 241 18.07 3.84 5.91
CA GLU A 241 18.22 2.66 6.79
C GLU A 241 19.24 1.66 6.21
N VAL A 242 19.18 1.38 4.90
CA VAL A 242 20.20 0.53 4.25
C VAL A 242 21.60 1.13 4.40
N LEU A 243 21.76 2.44 4.23
CA LEU A 243 23.03 3.15 4.42
C LEU A 243 23.54 3.11 5.87
N LYS A 244 22.62 3.15 6.84
CA LYS A 244 22.95 2.97 8.25
C LYS A 244 23.47 1.55 8.52
N PHE A 245 22.79 0.53 8.00
CA PHE A 245 23.23 -0.86 8.17
C PHE A 245 24.53 -1.17 7.43
N GLY A 246 24.81 -0.46 6.32
CA GLY A 246 26.10 -0.49 5.63
C GLY A 246 27.24 0.15 6.44
N GLY A 247 26.93 0.84 7.54
CA GLY A 247 27.92 1.53 8.37
C GLY A 247 28.37 2.87 7.80
N GLU A 248 27.74 3.37 6.74
CA GLU A 248 28.06 4.68 6.17
C GLU A 248 27.46 5.84 6.98
N LEU A 249 26.34 5.59 7.68
CA LEU A 249 25.59 6.61 8.41
C LEU A 249 25.44 6.28 9.89
N GLU A 250 25.42 7.34 10.71
CA GLU A 250 25.03 7.30 12.11
C GLU A 250 23.70 8.01 12.32
N THR A 251 22.88 7.50 13.24
CA THR A 251 21.57 8.08 13.58
C THR A 251 21.52 8.64 14.98
N ARG A 252 20.77 9.72 15.16
CA ARG A 252 20.41 10.27 16.48
C ARG A 252 18.89 10.39 16.55
N ILE A 253 18.32 9.87 17.63
CA ILE A 253 16.91 10.07 17.93
C ILE A 253 16.78 11.44 18.60
N THR A 254 15.89 12.27 18.07
CA THR A 254 15.47 13.52 18.69
C THR A 254 14.04 13.36 19.21
N SER A 255 13.75 13.97 20.35
CA SER A 255 12.40 14.05 20.89
C SER A 255 12.02 15.52 20.95
N GLU A 256 11.03 15.91 20.17
CA GLU A 256 10.42 17.23 20.27
C GLU A 256 9.18 17.11 21.16
N THR A 257 9.29 17.64 22.37
CA THR A 257 8.20 17.68 23.33
C THR A 257 7.45 18.99 23.14
N SER A 258 6.27 18.93 22.52
CA SER A 258 5.28 20.01 22.60
C SER A 258 4.37 19.77 23.81
N GLU A 259 3.72 20.81 24.33
CA GLU A 259 2.85 20.73 25.52
C GLU A 259 1.72 19.69 25.41
N GLN A 260 1.44 19.17 24.20
CA GLN A 260 0.33 18.25 23.92
C GLN A 260 0.76 16.95 23.24
N SER A 261 2.01 16.83 22.76
CA SER A 261 2.51 15.60 22.11
C SER A 261 4.02 15.54 22.05
N THR A 262 4.58 14.34 22.28
CA THR A 262 6.00 14.04 22.06
C THR A 262 6.14 13.39 20.69
N SER A 263 6.82 14.06 19.76
CA SER A 263 7.18 13.48 18.47
C SER A 263 8.63 13.02 18.49
N PHE A 264 8.90 11.87 17.89
CA PHE A 264 10.24 11.32 17.76
C PHE A 264 10.72 11.48 16.32
N GLY A 265 11.83 12.18 16.13
CA GLY A 265 12.49 12.34 14.84
C GLY A 265 13.80 11.55 14.80
N ILE A 266 14.21 11.11 13.60
CA ILE A 266 15.51 10.50 13.37
C ILE A 266 16.34 11.47 12.53
N LEU A 267 17.53 11.80 13.04
CA LEU A 267 18.53 12.57 12.33
C LEU A 267 19.66 11.66 11.88
N TYR A 268 20.19 11.92 10.69
CA TYR A 268 21.25 11.17 10.03
C TYR A 268 22.48 12.05 9.88
N ARG A 269 23.66 11.46 10.03
CA ARG A 269 24.94 12.07 9.63
C ARG A 269 25.86 11.01 9.06
N LEU A 270 26.91 11.45 8.37
CA LEU A 270 27.99 10.53 7.99
C LEU A 270 28.62 9.90 9.24
N ALA A 271 28.80 8.58 9.16
CA ALA A 271 29.57 7.85 10.13
C ALA A 271 31.04 8.27 10.03
N THR A 272 31.68 8.38 11.19
CA THR A 272 33.14 8.50 11.19
C THR A 272 33.67 7.18 10.70
N GLN A 273 34.40 7.16 9.58
CA GLN A 273 34.99 5.91 9.11
C GLN A 273 35.92 5.41 10.22
N THR A 274 35.56 4.29 10.84
CA THR A 274 36.50 3.56 11.66
C THR A 274 37.63 3.13 10.71
N PRO A 275 38.91 3.32 11.10
CA PRO A 275 40.00 2.94 10.23
C PRO A 275 39.81 1.48 9.82
N SER A 276 39.60 1.27 8.52
CA SER A 276 39.27 -0.01 7.89
C SER A 276 40.10 -1.12 8.51
N VAL A 277 39.47 -1.96 9.35
CA VAL A 277 39.96 -3.24 9.89
C VAL A 277 41.46 -3.48 9.70
N ALA A 278 42.29 -2.65 10.34
CA ALA A 278 43.72 -2.79 10.52
C ALA A 278 44.51 -3.55 9.42
N ASN A 279 44.29 -3.33 8.11
CA ASN A 279 44.92 -4.13 7.03
C ASN A 279 44.84 -5.67 7.18
N LEU A 280 44.12 -6.20 8.17
CA LEU A 280 44.09 -7.63 8.48
C LEU A 280 43.27 -8.35 7.40
N ALA A 281 42.25 -7.69 6.87
CA ALA A 281 41.50 -8.15 5.72
C ALA A 281 42.36 -8.29 4.44
N ASN A 282 43.51 -7.61 4.37
CA ASN A 282 44.48 -7.72 3.28
C ASN A 282 45.52 -8.83 3.53
N ILE A 283 45.34 -9.64 4.57
CA ILE A 283 46.17 -10.81 4.84
C ILE A 283 45.35 -12.03 4.44
N PRO A 284 45.75 -12.81 3.41
CA PRO A 284 44.97 -13.96 2.93
C PRO A 284 44.68 -14.99 4.05
N CYS A 285 45.54 -15.06 5.06
CA CYS A 285 45.36 -15.94 6.22
C CYS A 285 44.14 -15.58 7.11
N THR A 286 43.65 -14.34 7.09
CA THR A 286 42.52 -13.92 7.95
C THR A 286 41.17 -14.29 7.36
N ILE A 287 41.10 -14.44 6.04
CA ILE A 287 39.92 -14.90 5.29
C ILE A 287 39.99 -16.40 4.95
N CYS A 288 41.12 -17.05 5.21
CA CYS A 288 41.31 -18.48 4.91
C CYS A 288 40.37 -19.37 5.73
N LEU A 289 39.48 -20.09 5.03
CA LEU A 289 38.52 -21.02 5.65
C LEU A 289 39.21 -22.21 6.35
N CYS A 290 40.41 -22.59 5.90
CA CYS A 290 41.18 -23.70 6.45
C CYS A 290 42.28 -23.23 7.42
N ARG A 291 42.21 -22.00 7.93
CA ARG A 291 43.25 -21.41 8.81
C ARG A 291 43.58 -22.29 10.02
N LYS A 292 42.57 -22.93 10.62
CA LYS A 292 42.73 -23.76 11.83
C LYS A 292 43.52 -25.05 11.59
N ASP A 293 43.51 -25.53 10.35
CA ASP A 293 44.14 -26.78 9.95
C ASP A 293 45.51 -26.56 9.30
N CYS A 294 45.89 -25.30 9.04
CA CYS A 294 47.14 -24.93 8.41
C CYS A 294 48.32 -25.05 9.40
N ARG A 295 49.26 -25.96 9.12
CA ARG A 295 50.46 -26.21 9.95
C ARG A 295 51.69 -26.45 9.07
N PRO A 296 52.90 -26.14 9.56
CA PRO A 296 54.13 -26.63 8.93
C PRO A 296 54.07 -28.16 8.79
N ASP A 297 54.49 -28.69 7.64
CA ASP A 297 54.52 -30.13 7.30
C ASP A 297 53.16 -30.86 7.29
N GLY A 298 52.05 -30.11 7.33
CA GLY A 298 50.70 -30.64 7.20
C GLY A 298 50.21 -30.75 5.75
N PRO A 299 49.08 -31.45 5.50
CA PRO A 299 48.45 -31.49 4.18
C PRO A 299 47.95 -30.11 3.72
N ILE A 300 47.63 -29.23 4.69
CA ILE A 300 47.38 -27.80 4.49
C ILE A 300 48.53 -27.09 5.19
N ASN A 301 49.37 -26.40 4.43
CA ASN A 301 50.59 -25.76 4.93
C ASN A 301 50.84 -24.44 4.19
N PRO A 302 51.64 -23.53 4.77
CA PRO A 302 51.93 -22.24 4.14
C PRO A 302 52.85 -22.35 2.91
N GLN A 303 53.70 -23.38 2.82
CA GLN A 303 54.71 -23.52 1.74
C GLN A 303 54.08 -23.82 0.38
N SER A 304 53.00 -24.62 0.35
CA SER A 304 52.23 -24.96 -0.85
C SER A 304 50.83 -24.33 -0.84
N CYS A 305 50.66 -23.18 -0.17
CA CYS A 305 49.35 -22.55 -0.02
C CYS A 305 48.92 -21.86 -1.31
N LYS A 306 47.93 -22.42 -2.02
CA LYS A 306 47.37 -21.84 -3.25
C LYS A 306 46.77 -20.45 -3.03
N LEU A 307 46.04 -20.25 -1.92
CA LEU A 307 45.45 -18.95 -1.57
C LEU A 307 46.52 -17.86 -1.41
N PHE A 308 47.66 -18.20 -0.81
CA PHE A 308 48.77 -17.27 -0.64
C PHE A 308 49.45 -16.97 -1.98
N GLN A 309 49.62 -18.00 -2.82
CA GLN A 309 50.21 -17.83 -4.15
C GLN A 309 49.35 -16.98 -5.07
N GLU A 310 48.05 -17.26 -5.19
CA GLU A 310 47.12 -16.45 -5.99
C GLU A 310 47.04 -15.00 -5.49
N PHE A 311 47.13 -14.79 -4.18
CA PHE A 311 47.15 -13.44 -3.60
C PHE A 311 48.41 -12.63 -3.97
N LEU A 312 49.54 -13.29 -4.24
CA LEU A 312 50.80 -12.64 -4.63
C LEU A 312 50.96 -12.46 -6.15
N GLU A 313 50.10 -13.09 -6.96
CA GLU A 313 50.16 -13.01 -8.43
C GLU A 313 49.46 -11.74 -9.00
N PHE A 314 48.78 -10.95 -8.14
CA PHE A 314 48.18 -9.64 -8.46
C PHE A 314 49.01 -8.48 -7.87
#